data_AF-A0A7C5Q1N1-F1
#
_entry.id   AF-A0A7C5Q1N1-F1
#
_cell.length_a   1.000
_cell.length_b   1.000
_cell.length_c   1.000
_cell.angle_alpha   90.00
_cell.angle_beta   90.00
_cell.angle_gamma   90.00
#
_symmetry.space_group_name_H-M   'P 1'
#
loop_
_entity.id
_entity.type
_entity.pdbx_description
1 polymer ?
#
loop_
_entity_poly.entity_id
_entity_poly.type
_entity_poly.pdbx_seq_one_letter_code
_entity_poly.pdbx_strand_id
1 'polypeptide(L)'
;MRVKELFEEYRQSERIEPLYLTGDTFDLLSRFPDQSIDCCITSPPYWGQRQYSNGGIGLENSHEEFVSTFLTFTAELKRVLKKSGSFWLNIGDTYRKKSLLAIPWRIAISMIDDQGWILRNSVVWNKHKGGLTSSKDRLRNV
;
A
#
# COMPACT_ATOMS: atom_id res chain seq x y z
N MET A 1 4.07 -18.32 -14.85
CA MET A 1 4.39 -18.25 -16.30
C MET A 1 3.51 -17.22 -17.01
N ARG A 2 2.18 -17.42 -17.06
CA ARG A 2 1.28 -16.58 -17.89
C ARG A 2 1.31 -15.06 -17.64
N VAL A 3 1.46 -14.62 -16.39
CA VAL A 3 1.43 -13.17 -16.05
C VAL A 3 2.63 -12.42 -16.62
N LYS A 4 3.83 -13.00 -16.55
CA LYS A 4 5.05 -12.37 -17.06
C LYS A 4 5.00 -12.20 -18.58
N GLU A 5 4.51 -13.22 -19.28
CA GLU A 5 4.29 -13.19 -20.73
C GLU A 5 3.27 -12.10 -21.10
N LEU A 6 2.11 -12.10 -20.46
CA LEU A 6 1.07 -11.09 -20.70
C LEU A 6 1.58 -9.66 -20.45
N PHE A 7 2.39 -9.47 -19.40
CA PHE A 7 2.98 -8.17 -19.10
C PHE A 7 4.01 -7.74 -20.15
N GLU A 8 4.89 -8.64 -20.60
CA GLU A 8 5.86 -8.32 -21.66
C GLU A 8 5.18 -8.06 -23.01
N GLU A 9 4.19 -8.87 -23.37
CA GLU A 9 3.35 -8.65 -24.56
C GLU A 9 2.70 -7.27 -24.50
N TYR A 10 2.10 -6.90 -23.35
CA TYR A 10 1.51 -5.58 -23.16
C TYR A 10 2.55 -4.46 -23.30
N ARG A 11 3.71 -4.60 -22.65
CA ARG A 11 4.79 -3.60 -22.64
C ARG A 11 5.40 -3.37 -24.03
N GLN A 12 5.41 -4.38 -24.89
CA GLN A 12 5.94 -4.31 -26.25
C GLN A 12 4.89 -3.87 -27.29
N SER A 13 3.62 -3.81 -26.89
CA SER A 13 2.53 -3.39 -27.77
C SER A 13 2.34 -1.87 -27.79
N GLU A 14 1.66 -1.37 -28.81
CA GLU A 14 1.20 0.03 -28.89
C GLU A 14 -0.16 0.25 -28.18
N ARG A 15 -0.62 -0.74 -27.40
CA ARG A 15 -1.93 -0.67 -26.74
C ARG A 15 -1.91 0.33 -25.60
N ILE A 16 -3.02 1.06 -25.47
CA ILE A 16 -3.24 2.04 -24.40
C ILE A 16 -4.31 1.59 -23.40
N GLU A 17 -5.04 0.50 -23.69
CA GLU A 17 -6.04 -0.01 -22.75
C GLU A 17 -5.35 -0.65 -21.54
N PRO A 18 -5.84 -0.46 -20.31
CA PRO A 18 -5.21 -1.05 -19.14
C PRO A 18 -5.13 -2.58 -19.20
N LEU A 19 -3.97 -3.14 -18.86
CA LEU A 19 -3.83 -4.58 -18.59
C LEU A 19 -4.40 -4.89 -17.20
N TYR A 20 -5.51 -5.63 -17.16
CA TYR A 20 -6.09 -6.13 -15.91
C TYR A 20 -5.52 -7.50 -15.56
N LEU A 21 -4.99 -7.62 -14.35
CA LEU A 21 -4.48 -8.86 -13.80
C LEU A 21 -5.20 -9.14 -12.47
N THR A 22 -5.74 -10.36 -12.33
CA THR A 22 -6.41 -10.81 -11.11
C THR A 22 -5.55 -11.86 -10.42
N GLY A 23 -5.28 -11.65 -9.13
CA GLY A 23 -4.48 -12.57 -8.34
C GLY A 23 -4.04 -11.94 -7.00
N ASP A 24 -3.34 -12.74 -6.21
CA ASP A 24 -2.66 -12.26 -5.02
C ASP A 24 -1.53 -11.29 -5.41
N THR A 25 -1.42 -10.16 -4.70
CA THR A 25 -0.48 -9.10 -5.09
C THR A 25 0.98 -9.51 -4.92
N PHE A 26 1.31 -10.31 -3.89
CA PHE A 26 2.67 -10.79 -3.68
C PHE A 26 3.09 -11.76 -4.79
N ASP A 27 2.22 -12.72 -5.12
CA ASP A 27 2.45 -13.63 -6.24
C ASP A 27 2.56 -12.87 -7.58
N LEU A 28 1.67 -11.93 -7.84
CA LEU A 28 1.72 -11.15 -9.08
C LEU A 28 3.01 -10.33 -9.19
N LEU A 29 3.37 -9.54 -8.17
CA LEU A 29 4.57 -8.71 -8.19
C LEU A 29 5.86 -9.52 -8.43
N SER A 30 5.96 -10.71 -7.85
CA SER A 30 7.11 -11.60 -8.04
C SER A 30 7.34 -11.99 -9.52
N ARG A 31 6.31 -11.88 -10.36
CA ARG A 31 6.34 -12.24 -11.78
C ARG A 31 6.69 -11.07 -12.69
N PHE A 32 6.63 -9.84 -12.17
CA PHE A 32 7.05 -8.65 -12.92
C PHE A 32 8.58 -8.59 -12.98
N PRO A 33 9.17 -8.19 -14.13
CA PRO A 33 10.59 -7.95 -14.23
C PRO A 33 11.04 -6.80 -13.33
N ASP A 34 12.32 -6.83 -12.95
CA ASP A 34 12.98 -5.73 -12.26
C ASP A 34 12.90 -4.44 -13.09
N GLN A 35 12.78 -3.29 -12.41
CA GLN A 35 12.85 -1.98 -13.04
C GLN A 35 11.95 -1.81 -14.27
N SER A 36 10.74 -2.37 -14.22
CA SER A 36 9.78 -2.38 -15.32
C SER A 36 8.63 -1.39 -15.14
N ILE A 37 8.42 -0.87 -13.92
CA ILE A 37 7.32 0.04 -13.58
C ILE A 37 7.81 1.44 -13.25
N ASP A 38 7.20 2.48 -13.84
CA ASP A 38 7.52 3.89 -13.56
C ASP A 38 6.80 4.44 -12.33
N CYS A 39 5.58 3.99 -12.07
CA CYS A 39 4.76 4.54 -10.99
C CYS A 39 3.87 3.44 -10.39
N CYS A 40 3.85 3.37 -9.06
CA CYS A 40 2.87 2.59 -8.31
C CYS A 40 2.01 3.54 -7.47
N ILE A 41 0.70 3.39 -7.54
CA ILE A 41 -0.27 4.11 -6.71
C ILE A 41 -1.16 3.06 -6.07
N THR A 42 -1.27 3.07 -4.74
CA THR A 42 -2.12 2.09 -4.05
C THR A 42 -2.72 2.62 -2.75
N SER A 43 -3.86 2.05 -2.39
CA SER A 43 -4.49 2.17 -1.08
C SER A 43 -4.77 0.76 -0.56
N PRO A 44 -3.80 0.12 0.09
CA PRO A 44 -3.94 -1.25 0.60
C PRO A 44 -5.06 -1.29 1.66
N PRO A 45 -5.54 -2.47 2.06
CA PRO A 45 -6.30 -2.61 3.30
C PRO A 45 -5.56 -1.95 4.48
N TYR A 46 -6.26 -1.12 5.26
CA TYR A 46 -5.68 -0.46 6.43
C TYR A 46 -5.82 -1.35 7.65
N TRP A 47 -4.78 -1.41 8.48
CA TRP A 47 -4.77 -2.26 9.66
C TRP A 47 -5.92 -1.97 10.62
N GLY A 48 -6.68 -3.02 10.97
CA GLY A 48 -7.78 -2.94 11.93
C GLY A 48 -8.96 -2.10 11.45
N GLN A 49 -9.15 -1.93 10.14
CA GLN A 49 -10.27 -1.16 9.59
C GLN A 49 -11.31 -2.03 8.88
N ARG A 50 -11.01 -2.49 7.66
CA ARG A 50 -11.97 -3.23 6.84
C ARG A 50 -11.51 -4.67 6.66
N GLN A 51 -12.44 -5.60 6.90
CA GLN A 51 -12.28 -6.99 6.52
C GLN A 51 -12.91 -7.19 5.14
N TYR A 52 -12.10 -7.67 4.19
CA TYR A 52 -12.56 -8.04 2.86
C TYR A 52 -12.94 -9.52 2.83
N SER A 53 -13.87 -9.91 1.95
CA SER A 53 -14.41 -11.28 1.89
C SER A 53 -13.35 -12.37 1.67
N ASN A 54 -12.22 -12.00 1.06
CA ASN A 54 -11.15 -12.93 0.69
C ASN A 54 -9.94 -12.81 1.64
N GLY A 55 -10.08 -12.14 2.78
CA GLY A 55 -8.98 -11.87 3.70
C GLY A 55 -7.97 -10.87 3.14
N GLY A 56 -6.69 -11.05 3.48
CA GLY A 56 -5.57 -10.20 3.07
C GLY A 56 -4.89 -9.49 4.25
N ILE A 57 -3.94 -8.61 3.93
CA ILE A 57 -3.25 -7.79 4.91
C ILE A 57 -4.21 -6.85 5.65
N GLY A 58 -3.80 -6.34 6.80
CA GLY A 58 -4.59 -5.44 7.64
C GLY A 58 -5.43 -6.15 8.71
N LEU A 59 -5.32 -7.48 8.80
CA LEU A 59 -5.98 -8.36 9.78
C LEU A 59 -4.99 -9.03 10.75
N GLU A 60 -3.73 -8.63 10.72
CA GLU A 60 -2.66 -9.14 11.58
C GLU A 60 -2.95 -8.85 13.06
N ASN A 61 -2.44 -9.70 13.96
CA ASN A 61 -2.74 -9.62 15.39
C ASN A 61 -2.17 -8.36 16.05
N SER A 62 -1.12 -7.81 15.46
CA SER A 62 -0.42 -6.62 15.93
C SER A 62 -0.12 -5.68 14.76
N HIS A 63 0.06 -4.39 15.07
CA HIS A 63 0.42 -3.44 14.04
C HIS A 63 1.86 -3.63 13.56
N GLU A 64 2.73 -4.19 14.41
CA GLU A 64 4.10 -4.57 14.07
C GLU A 64 4.11 -5.66 13.00
N GLU A 65 3.26 -6.69 13.14
CA GLU A 65 3.08 -7.73 12.11
C GLU A 65 2.56 -7.14 10.80
N PHE A 66 1.62 -6.18 10.86
CA PHE A 66 1.15 -5.47 9.67
C PHE A 66 2.27 -4.68 8.99
N VAL A 67 3.07 -3.91 9.75
CA VAL A 67 4.21 -3.16 9.20
C VAL A 67 5.22 -4.12 8.58
N SER A 68 5.55 -5.22 9.24
CA SER A 68 6.47 -6.24 8.73
C SER A 68 5.97 -6.86 7.42
N THR A 69 4.69 -7.26 7.37
CA THR A 69 4.05 -7.77 6.15
C THR A 69 4.00 -6.70 5.06
N PHE A 70 3.82 -5.43 5.41
CA PHE A 70 3.86 -4.35 4.44
C PHE A 70 5.27 -4.15 3.86
N LEU A 71 6.32 -4.33 4.67
CA LEU A 71 7.70 -4.25 4.20
C LEU A 71 8.06 -5.36 3.23
N THR A 72 7.52 -6.58 3.37
CA THR A 72 7.74 -7.62 2.36
C THR A 72 7.15 -7.21 1.01
N PHE A 73 6.00 -6.54 1.01
CA PHE A 73 5.40 -5.96 -0.19
C PHE A 73 6.26 -4.84 -0.77
N THR A 74 6.71 -3.88 0.05
CA THR A 74 7.49 -2.74 -0.46
C THR A 74 8.88 -3.14 -0.95
N ALA A 75 9.47 -4.22 -0.42
CA ALA A 75 10.73 -4.76 -0.93
C ALA A 75 10.57 -5.26 -2.37
N GLU A 76 9.54 -6.08 -2.64
CA GLU A 76 9.24 -6.54 -3.99
C GLU A 76 8.80 -5.40 -4.91
N LEU A 77 8.04 -4.44 -4.39
CA LEU A 77 7.66 -3.25 -5.14
C LEU A 77 8.89 -2.43 -5.57
N LYS A 78 9.88 -2.29 -4.68
CA LYS A 78 11.13 -1.57 -4.98
C LYS A 78 11.92 -2.25 -6.10
N ARG A 79 11.93 -3.59 -6.15
CA ARG A 79 12.58 -4.37 -7.21
C ARG A 79 11.96 -4.07 -8.58
N VAL A 80 10.63 -4.08 -8.68
CA VAL A 80 9.93 -3.88 -9.96
C VAL A 80 9.89 -2.42 -10.41
N LEU A 81 10.02 -1.46 -9.49
CA LEU A 81 10.11 -0.05 -9.84
C LEU A 81 11.45 0.27 -10.51
N LYS A 82 11.39 1.11 -11.54
CA LYS A 82 12.58 1.75 -12.11
C LYS A 82 13.28 2.59 -11.05
N LYS A 83 14.59 2.82 -11.22
CA LYS A 83 15.36 3.72 -10.34
C LYS A 83 14.80 5.15 -10.30
N SER A 84 14.17 5.59 -11.40
CA SER A 84 13.47 6.87 -11.51
C SER A 84 11.99 6.80 -11.09
N GLY A 85 11.52 5.62 -10.71
CA GLY A 85 10.11 5.36 -10.44
C GLY A 85 9.64 5.97 -9.12
N SER A 86 8.32 6.12 -8.99
CA SER A 86 7.69 6.69 -7.79
C SER A 86 6.63 5.77 -7.19
N PHE A 87 6.48 5.83 -5.88
CA PHE A 87 5.47 5.08 -5.14
C PHE A 87 4.60 6.05 -4.34
N TRP A 88 3.30 5.99 -4.57
CA TRP A 88 2.28 6.77 -3.88
C TRP A 88 1.42 5.84 -3.03
N LEU A 89 1.64 5.91 -1.72
CA LEU A 89 0.90 5.13 -0.73
C LEU A 89 -0.19 6.00 -0.08
N ASN A 90 -1.44 5.65 -0.32
CA ASN A 90 -2.57 6.22 0.42
C ASN A 90 -2.94 5.29 1.58
N ILE A 91 -2.55 5.66 2.79
CA ILE A 91 -2.81 4.86 4.00
C ILE A 91 -3.34 5.74 5.15
N GLY A 92 -4.35 5.23 5.83
CA GLY A 92 -4.93 5.85 7.03
C GLY A 92 -4.32 5.28 8.30
N ASP A 93 -4.35 6.07 9.36
CA ASP A 93 -3.91 5.63 10.69
C ASP A 93 -5.05 4.95 11.45
N THR A 94 -4.69 4.24 12.51
CA THR A 94 -5.60 3.50 13.39
C THR A 94 -5.46 3.96 14.83
N TYR A 95 -6.60 4.00 15.51
CA TYR A 95 -6.67 4.30 16.93
C TYR A 95 -6.71 3.01 17.74
N ARG A 96 -6.06 3.06 18.90
CA ARG A 96 -6.19 2.04 19.93
C ARG A 96 -6.14 2.74 21.28
N LYS A 97 -7.14 2.51 22.13
CA LYS A 97 -7.26 3.17 23.44
C LYS A 97 -7.10 4.71 23.32
N LYS A 98 -7.83 5.31 22.38
CA LYS A 98 -7.82 6.75 22.06
C LYS A 98 -6.48 7.35 21.63
N SER A 99 -5.50 6.50 21.30
CA SER A 99 -4.18 6.92 20.83
C SER A 99 -3.98 6.53 19.37
N LEU A 100 -3.38 7.44 18.60
CA LEU A 100 -2.88 7.08 17.28
C LEU A 100 -1.73 6.11 17.39
N LEU A 101 -1.72 5.13 16.51
CA LEU A 101 -0.63 4.17 16.42
C LEU A 101 0.49 4.66 15.50
N ALA A 102 0.28 5.74 14.74
CA ALA A 102 1.25 6.27 13.80
C ALA A 102 1.60 5.27 12.69
N ILE A 103 0.64 4.43 12.25
CA ILE A 103 0.86 3.38 11.25
C ILE A 103 1.52 3.92 9.97
N PRO A 104 1.05 5.02 9.36
CA PRO A 104 1.67 5.56 8.15
C PRO A 104 3.15 5.93 8.35
N TRP A 105 3.47 6.49 9.52
CA TRP A 105 4.83 6.92 9.85
C TRP A 105 5.73 5.74 10.19
N ARG A 106 5.21 4.71 10.89
CA ARG A 106 5.96 3.47 11.13
C ARG A 106 6.37 2.80 9.83
N ILE A 107 5.44 2.69 8.88
CA ILE A 107 5.74 2.18 7.53
C ILE A 107 6.79 3.05 6.84
N ALA A 108 6.58 4.37 6.79
CA ALA A 108 7.50 5.27 6.10
C ALA A 108 8.92 5.23 6.68
N ILE A 109 9.06 5.22 8.01
CA ILE A 109 10.36 5.16 8.68
C ILE A 109 11.03 3.81 8.40
N SER A 110 10.33 2.68 8.58
CA SER A 110 10.92 1.36 8.27
C SER A 110 11.30 1.21 6.79
N MET A 111 10.53 1.78 5.87
CA MET A 111 10.91 1.81 4.45
C MET A 111 12.22 2.61 4.22
N ILE A 112 12.42 3.71 4.94
CA ILE A 112 13.66 4.50 4.83
C ILE A 112 14.83 3.71 5.42
N ASP A 113 14.70 3.27 6.67
CA ASP A 113 15.80 2.71 7.44
C ASP A 113 16.18 1.30 6.95
N ASP A 114 15.20 0.45 6.68
CA ASP A 114 15.45 -0.97 6.37
C ASP A 114 15.63 -1.24 4.87
N GLN A 115 15.05 -0.38 4.03
CA GLN A 115 14.99 -0.61 2.59
C GLN A 115 15.62 0.52 1.78
N GLY A 116 16.02 1.64 2.39
CA GLY A 116 16.64 2.78 1.70
C GLY A 116 15.67 3.51 0.75
N TRP A 117 14.38 3.57 1.07
CA TRP A 117 13.44 4.44 0.35
C TRP A 117 13.70 5.91 0.67
N ILE A 118 13.25 6.79 -0.22
CA ILE A 118 13.30 8.24 -0.03
C ILE A 118 11.87 8.73 0.16
N LEU A 119 11.55 9.24 1.35
CA LEU A 119 10.27 9.90 1.60
C LEU A 119 10.27 11.29 0.96
N ARG A 120 9.56 11.45 -0.15
CA ARG A 120 9.52 12.72 -0.89
C ARG A 120 8.54 13.73 -0.30
N ASN A 121 7.38 13.28 0.14
CA ASN A 121 6.34 14.14 0.69
C ASN A 121 5.38 13.34 1.57
N SER A 122 4.69 14.05 2.46
CA SER A 122 3.49 13.59 3.14
C SER A 122 2.32 14.46 2.67
N VAL A 123 1.34 13.86 2.01
CA VAL A 123 0.20 14.57 1.42
C VAL A 123 -1.05 14.31 2.25
N VAL A 124 -1.64 15.37 2.79
CA VAL A 124 -2.87 15.27 3.59
C VAL A 124 -4.08 15.30 2.66
N TRP A 125 -4.78 14.17 2.55
CA TRP A 125 -6.07 14.11 1.87
C TRP A 125 -7.19 14.62 2.80
N ASN A 126 -7.48 15.92 2.74
CA ASN A 126 -8.58 16.51 3.49
C ASN A 126 -9.93 16.22 2.82
N LYS A 127 -10.65 15.22 3.32
CA LYS A 127 -12.02 14.93 2.90
C LYS A 127 -12.99 15.81 3.69
N HIS A 128 -13.54 16.83 3.04
CA HIS A 128 -14.65 17.62 3.59
C HIS A 128 -15.94 16.77 3.65
N LYS A 129 -16.06 15.89 4.65
CA LYS A 129 -17.33 15.27 5.05
C LYS A 129 -17.43 15.25 6.57
N GLY A 130 -18.41 15.96 7.09
CA GLY A 130 -18.79 15.97 8.49
C GLY A 130 -20.16 16.61 8.65
N GLY A 131 -21.20 15.80 8.84
CA GLY A 131 -22.49 16.30 9.33
C GLY A 131 -22.38 16.73 10.80
N LEU A 132 -23.31 17.58 11.25
CA LEU A 132 -23.45 17.98 12.65
C LEU A 132 -23.54 16.73 13.56
N THR A 133 -22.85 16.74 14.70
CA THR A 133 -22.81 15.59 15.60
C THR A 133 -22.64 15.98 17.07
N SER A 134 -23.50 15.46 17.95
CA SER A 134 -23.64 15.82 19.37
C SER A 134 -22.86 14.92 20.36
N SER A 135 -21.95 14.05 19.89
CA SER A 135 -21.27 13.06 20.74
C SER A 135 -20.23 13.65 21.71
N LYS A 136 -20.24 13.16 22.96
CA LYS A 136 -19.44 13.65 24.11
C LYS A 136 -18.08 12.96 24.34
N ASP A 137 -17.79 11.83 23.69
CA ASP A 137 -16.46 11.18 23.70
C ASP A 137 -16.17 10.58 22.32
N ARG A 138 -14.96 10.84 21.82
CA ARG A 138 -14.46 10.37 20.52
C ARG A 138 -12.97 10.21 20.68
N LEU A 139 -12.40 9.37 19.85
CA LEU A 139 -11.56 9.82 18.77
C LEU A 139 -11.18 8.54 18.05
N ARG A 140 -11.96 8.21 17.00
CA ARG A 140 -11.49 7.50 15.79
C ARG A 140 -11.01 6.05 16.14
N ASN A 141 -10.98 5.11 15.20
CA ASN A 141 -11.20 3.64 15.36
C ASN A 141 -11.48 3.10 16.79
N VAL A 142 -12.71 2.61 17.02
CA VAL A 142 -13.18 2.03 18.30
C VAL A 142 -13.04 0.51 18.30
#